data_AF-A0A3S3P705-F1
#
_entry.id   AF-A0A3S3P705-F1
#
_cell.length_a   1.000
_cell.length_b   1.000
_cell.length_c   1.000
_cell.angle_alpha   90.00
_cell.angle_beta   90.00
_cell.angle_gamma   90.00
#
_symmetry.space_group_name_H-M   'P 1'
#
loop_
_entity.id
_entity.type
_entity.pdbx_description
1 polymer ?
#
loop_
_entity_poly.entity_id
_entity_poly.type
_entity_poly.pdbx_seq_one_letter_code
_entity_poly.pdbx_strand_id
1 'polypeptide(L)'
;MNDHFISASLLSENGFFESRFDTKQLSQLSARKQVECSNLISLMKLVIKELIELSMKRHRMLDLDNAALRHFFVLMELVLRQGAKPKRSILGTKKNLWNVIESIELYKAEASEIFSSVKDLPNAKSSLGKVRAWIRLAFMQKRLSDYFRVLIDNKEQLLSDYYEDDALLMRDEATVIAGLLVGLNIIDCNLCVKDEDLDSQINFIDLSNYLRDNVKSSEIESDSSFTQTNIETVLDQKNYVEELNRHLSSTICDLQKKIDSFESGRRERYSVERNEDYLIPVVNLRRGIDSSTDSESSSSLSFIENKLAEESKKREQLEKDMIFQVRLKSEMETAVKLLEKEVHEKQETILSLKKQLEDIKSINIQMYNKLHECENVVKNKVELICELEQKNSSLNSAILQMETRLLMAEKCRTAVEDENQRLHQEMTVKEQQRSSMERELRKEREWRISLQSIVDEQQEQITALETELEELKFKRSDFDNLRKEFSELQKKCSDYELSLEEIGGQLKETKLEAENLKERSGMLKEAVWKKDKDATHCAQCSKPFSVSRRKHHCRNCGSIFCALCSDSKMPLPSSSQPVRVCDRCNVFLLDRYSVT
;
A
#
# COMPACT_ATOMS: atom_id res chain seq x y z
N MET A 1 -55.15 -20.05 34.55
CA MET A 1 -54.84 -19.74 35.97
C MET A 1 -53.47 -19.08 35.94
N ASN A 2 -53.39 -17.74 35.89
CA ASN A 2 -53.58 -16.81 37.04
C ASN A 2 -52.73 -17.27 38.24
N ASP A 3 -51.89 -16.47 38.88
CA ASP A 3 -51.68 -15.02 38.87
C ASP A 3 -50.34 -14.75 39.56
N HIS A 4 -49.64 -13.69 39.14
CA HIS A 4 -49.34 -12.58 40.06
C HIS A 4 -49.00 -11.30 39.27
N PHE A 5 -50.08 -10.60 38.92
CA PHE A 5 -50.27 -9.13 38.98
C PHE A 5 -49.60 -8.52 40.24
N ILE A 6 -49.07 -7.30 40.28
CA ILE A 6 -49.69 -5.96 40.17
C ILE A 6 -48.53 -4.94 40.08
N SER A 7 -48.36 -4.16 39.00
CA SER A 7 -49.00 -2.89 38.62
C SER A 7 -48.26 -1.62 39.08
N ALA A 8 -48.07 -0.70 38.13
CA ALA A 8 -48.43 0.72 38.27
C ALA A 8 -48.23 1.41 36.91
N SER A 9 -49.22 1.27 36.05
CA SER A 9 -49.53 2.24 35.01
C SER A 9 -50.71 3.07 35.51
N LEU A 10 -50.58 4.40 35.44
CA LEU A 10 -51.61 5.41 35.09
C LEU A 10 -51.36 6.74 35.80
N LEU A 11 -50.90 7.72 35.04
CA LEU A 11 -51.49 9.06 34.86
C LEU A 11 -50.95 9.53 33.49
N SER A 12 -51.61 9.13 32.40
CA SER A 12 -52.71 9.83 31.74
C SER A 12 -52.26 11.11 31.03
N GLU A 13 -52.23 11.00 29.70
CA GLU A 13 -52.92 11.92 28.79
C GLU A 13 -52.56 13.41 28.91
N ASN A 14 -51.67 13.87 28.02
CA ASN A 14 -51.88 15.10 27.26
C ASN A 14 -51.03 15.12 25.99
N GLY A 15 -51.69 15.02 24.82
CA GLY A 15 -51.19 15.39 23.48
C GLY A 15 -50.24 14.39 22.83
N PHE A 16 -50.70 13.32 22.17
CA PHE A 16 -51.41 13.35 20.88
C PHE A 16 -50.77 14.26 19.82
N PHE A 17 -49.45 14.15 19.57
CA PHE A 17 -48.84 14.57 18.29
C PHE A 17 -47.40 14.03 18.08
N GLU A 18 -47.13 12.74 18.32
CA GLU A 18 -45.92 12.10 17.77
C GLU A 18 -46.34 11.14 16.66
N SER A 19 -46.46 11.71 15.47
CA SER A 19 -46.73 10.99 14.24
C SER A 19 -45.65 9.93 14.02
N ARG A 20 -46.10 8.71 13.74
CA ARG A 20 -45.39 7.72 12.90
C ARG A 20 -44.43 8.39 11.93
N PHE A 21 -43.16 8.52 12.31
CA PHE A 21 -42.11 8.66 11.32
C PHE A 21 -41.92 7.27 10.73
N ASP A 22 -42.43 7.12 9.51
CA ASP A 22 -42.41 5.91 8.71
C ASP A 22 -40.99 5.31 8.77
N THR A 23 -40.83 4.06 9.21
CA THR A 23 -39.53 3.36 9.27
C THR A 23 -38.82 3.37 7.90
N LYS A 24 -39.60 3.55 6.83
CA LYS A 24 -39.15 3.77 5.46
C LYS A 24 -38.47 5.13 5.23
N GLN A 25 -38.92 6.20 5.90
CA GLN A 25 -38.27 7.52 5.83
C GLN A 25 -36.97 7.55 6.61
N LEU A 26 -36.90 6.90 7.77
CA LEU A 26 -35.66 6.76 8.54
C LEU A 26 -34.59 5.96 7.78
N SER A 27 -34.97 4.86 7.12
CA SER A 27 -34.04 4.10 6.28
C SER A 27 -33.59 4.88 5.04
N GLN A 28 -34.49 5.64 4.41
CA GLN A 28 -34.14 6.54 3.29
C GLN A 28 -33.23 7.70 3.72
N LEU A 29 -33.44 8.28 4.89
CA LEU A 29 -32.57 9.33 5.45
C LEU A 29 -31.18 8.78 5.79
N SER A 30 -31.10 7.59 6.39
CA SER A 30 -29.84 6.90 6.66
C SER A 30 -29.08 6.57 5.36
N ALA A 31 -29.78 6.08 4.33
CA ALA A 31 -29.19 5.81 3.02
C ALA A 31 -28.67 7.09 2.35
N ARG A 32 -29.42 8.19 2.44
CA ARG A 32 -29.00 9.50 1.89
C ARG A 32 -27.75 10.04 2.57
N LYS A 33 -27.66 9.95 3.91
CA LYS A 33 -26.45 10.31 4.66
C LYS A 33 -25.25 9.45 4.28
N GLN A 34 -25.45 8.15 4.06
CA GLN A 34 -24.39 7.24 3.64
C GLN A 34 -23.85 7.58 2.24
N VAL A 35 -24.73 7.92 1.30
CA VAL A 35 -24.34 8.39 -0.03
C VAL A 35 -23.57 9.72 0.06
N GLU A 36 -24.02 10.64 0.90
CA GLU A 36 -23.32 11.92 1.14
C GLU A 36 -21.89 11.71 1.69
N CYS A 37 -21.71 10.82 2.68
CA CYS A 37 -20.40 10.44 3.20
C CYS A 37 -19.50 9.83 2.11
N SER A 38 -20.04 8.91 1.31
CA SER A 38 -19.30 8.25 0.22
C SER A 38 -18.86 9.24 -0.85
N ASN A 39 -19.76 10.18 -1.22
CA ASN A 39 -19.46 11.24 -2.17
C ASN A 39 -18.37 12.17 -1.63
N LEU A 40 -18.43 12.54 -0.35
CA LEU A 40 -17.44 13.41 0.27
C LEU A 40 -16.05 12.75 0.31
N ILE A 41 -15.97 11.46 0.65
CA ILE A 41 -14.70 10.69 0.59
C ILE A 41 -14.18 10.64 -0.85
N SER A 42 -15.06 10.42 -1.83
CA SER A 42 -14.67 10.35 -3.25
C SER A 42 -14.14 11.69 -3.76
N LEU A 43 -14.78 12.79 -3.37
CA LEU A 43 -14.29 14.14 -3.67
C LEU A 43 -12.95 14.41 -2.99
N MET A 44 -12.79 14.05 -1.71
CA MET A 44 -11.51 14.17 -1.01
C MET A 44 -10.38 13.40 -1.73
N LYS A 45 -10.64 12.17 -2.20
CA LYS A 45 -9.67 11.38 -2.97
C LYS A 45 -9.24 12.09 -4.25
N LEU A 46 -10.20 12.62 -5.02
CA LEU A 46 -9.93 13.31 -6.28
C LEU A 46 -9.10 14.58 -6.06
N VAL A 47 -9.50 15.42 -5.10
CA VAL A 47 -8.79 16.68 -4.82
C VAL A 47 -7.39 16.44 -4.27
N ILE A 48 -7.21 15.48 -3.35
CA ILE A 48 -5.90 15.13 -2.81
C ILE A 48 -4.97 14.61 -3.92
N LYS A 49 -5.48 13.75 -4.80
CA LYS A 49 -4.73 13.26 -5.96
C LYS A 49 -4.28 14.42 -6.86
N GLU A 50 -5.20 15.32 -7.20
CA GLU A 50 -4.89 16.49 -8.03
C GLU A 50 -3.83 17.38 -7.38
N LEU A 51 -3.94 17.64 -6.07
CA LEU A 51 -2.96 18.43 -5.32
C LEU A 51 -1.56 17.82 -5.34
N ILE A 52 -1.46 16.52 -5.11
CA ILE A 52 -0.19 15.79 -5.18
C ILE A 52 0.39 15.90 -6.59
N GLU A 53 -0.40 15.65 -7.63
CA GLU A 53 0.05 15.77 -9.02
C GLU A 53 0.52 17.18 -9.37
N LEU A 54 -0.20 18.22 -8.92
CA LEU A 54 0.16 19.61 -9.17
C LEU A 54 1.48 19.98 -8.48
N SER A 55 1.69 19.50 -7.25
CA SER A 55 2.95 19.71 -6.52
C SER A 55 4.14 19.04 -7.21
N MET A 56 3.93 17.87 -7.84
CA MET A 56 4.98 17.16 -8.57
C MET A 56 5.27 17.77 -9.94
N LYS A 57 4.26 18.35 -10.61
CA LYS A 57 4.39 18.98 -11.93
C LYS A 57 5.02 20.38 -11.89
N ARG A 58 4.79 21.14 -10.81
CA ARG A 58 5.33 22.50 -10.63
C ARG A 58 6.32 22.50 -9.47
N HIS A 59 7.59 22.78 -9.73
CA HIS A 59 8.62 23.03 -8.70
C HIS A 59 8.40 24.35 -7.92
N ARG A 60 7.15 24.83 -7.82
CA ARG A 60 6.77 26.08 -7.13
C ARG A 60 5.83 25.75 -5.98
N MET A 61 5.97 26.50 -4.90
CA MET A 61 5.06 26.44 -3.75
C MET A 61 3.62 26.74 -4.20
N LEU A 62 2.65 26.01 -3.64
CA LEU A 62 1.23 26.25 -3.89
C LEU A 62 0.73 27.43 -3.05
N ASP A 63 -0.13 28.25 -3.65
CA ASP A 63 -0.83 29.38 -3.03
C ASP A 63 -2.35 29.24 -3.18
N LEU A 64 -3.09 30.18 -2.59
CA LEU A 64 -4.57 30.18 -2.55
C LEU A 64 -5.22 30.50 -3.91
N ASP A 65 -4.44 30.92 -4.91
CA ASP A 65 -4.95 31.08 -6.28
C ASP A 65 -5.27 29.72 -6.92
N ASN A 66 -4.63 28.65 -6.43
CA ASN A 66 -4.87 27.30 -6.87
C ASN A 66 -6.29 26.81 -6.48
N ALA A 67 -7.09 26.47 -7.49
CA ALA A 67 -8.46 25.99 -7.30
C ALA A 67 -8.52 24.66 -6.51
N ALA A 68 -7.64 23.70 -6.78
CA ALA A 68 -7.60 22.42 -6.08
C ALA A 68 -7.30 22.62 -4.58
N LEU A 69 -6.42 23.57 -4.24
CA LEU A 69 -6.09 23.88 -2.85
C LEU A 69 -7.26 24.54 -2.11
N ARG A 70 -7.95 25.47 -2.77
CA ARG A 70 -9.19 26.05 -2.22
C ARG A 70 -10.27 24.99 -2.03
N HIS A 71 -10.48 24.12 -3.03
CA HIS A 71 -11.44 23.02 -2.95
C HIS A 71 -11.12 22.07 -1.80
N PHE A 72 -9.85 21.75 -1.58
CA PHE A 72 -9.42 20.92 -0.46
C PHE A 72 -9.81 21.49 0.89
N PHE A 73 -9.57 22.80 1.13
CA PHE A 73 -9.93 23.41 2.40
C PHE A 73 -11.44 23.45 2.65
N VAL A 74 -12.24 23.67 1.61
CA VAL A 74 -13.71 23.61 1.74
C VAL A 74 -14.17 22.18 2.05
N LEU A 75 -13.63 21.18 1.35
CA LEU A 75 -13.98 19.78 1.61
C LEU A 75 -13.54 19.31 2.99
N MET A 76 -12.36 19.73 3.47
CA MET A 76 -11.91 19.42 4.83
C MET A 76 -12.84 20.01 5.90
N GLU A 77 -13.32 21.24 5.72
CA GLU A 77 -14.35 21.79 6.61
C GLU A 77 -15.63 20.95 6.57
N LEU A 78 -16.09 20.56 5.38
CA LEU A 78 -17.30 19.74 5.22
C LEU A 78 -17.14 18.38 5.91
N VAL A 79 -15.99 17.72 5.77
CA VAL A 79 -15.67 16.45 6.46
C VAL A 79 -15.77 16.63 7.98
N LEU A 80 -15.19 17.71 8.50
CA LEU A 80 -15.26 18.01 9.94
C LEU A 80 -16.65 18.42 10.41
N ARG A 81 -17.56 18.84 9.53
CA ARG A 81 -18.93 19.26 9.93
C ARG A 81 -19.97 18.17 9.75
N GLN A 82 -19.69 17.16 8.93
CA GLN A 82 -20.65 16.12 8.57
C GLN A 82 -21.08 15.35 9.84
N GLY A 83 -22.40 15.19 10.01
CA GLY A 83 -22.96 14.41 11.11
C GLY A 83 -22.84 15.04 12.49
N ALA A 84 -22.55 16.34 12.59
CA ALA A 84 -22.60 17.06 13.86
C ALA A 84 -24.05 17.06 14.43
N LYS A 85 -24.19 16.78 15.73
CA LYS A 85 -25.49 16.74 16.41
C LYS A 85 -26.21 18.08 16.28
N PRO A 86 -27.50 18.11 15.87
CA PRO A 86 -28.26 19.35 15.85
C PRO A 86 -28.36 19.90 17.29
N LYS A 87 -28.11 21.19 17.47
CA LYS A 87 -28.08 21.85 18.78
C LYS A 87 -29.35 21.56 19.60
N ARG A 88 -29.30 20.55 20.47
CA ARG A 88 -30.33 20.24 21.48
C ARG A 88 -29.67 20.28 22.84
N SER A 89 -29.81 21.39 23.55
CA SER A 89 -30.12 21.41 24.99
C SER A 89 -30.05 22.83 25.53
N ILE A 90 -31.02 23.15 26.39
CA ILE A 90 -31.20 24.40 27.13
C ILE A 90 -30.23 24.46 28.33
N LEU A 91 -29.52 23.38 28.67
CA LEU A 91 -28.64 23.30 29.86
C LEU A 91 -27.26 22.63 29.65
N GLY A 92 -26.88 22.27 28.42
CA GLY A 92 -25.56 21.68 28.12
C GLY A 92 -24.52 22.71 27.67
N THR A 93 -23.27 22.58 28.12
CA THR A 93 -22.15 23.42 27.65
C THR A 93 -22.06 23.35 26.12
N LYS A 94 -22.18 24.51 25.46
CA LYS A 94 -22.16 24.67 24.00
C LYS A 94 -20.77 24.39 23.43
N LYS A 95 -20.32 23.12 23.42
CA LYS A 95 -19.15 22.72 22.64
C LYS A 95 -19.44 23.02 21.17
N ASN A 96 -18.61 23.84 20.55
CA ASN A 96 -18.64 24.08 19.10
C ASN A 96 -17.50 23.28 18.44
N LEU A 97 -17.49 23.22 17.10
CA LEU A 97 -16.47 22.47 16.36
C LEU A 97 -15.04 22.90 16.75
N TRP A 98 -14.82 24.20 17.00
CA TRP A 98 -13.51 24.68 17.45
C TRP A 98 -13.08 24.05 18.77
N ASN A 99 -13.98 23.90 19.74
CA ASN A 99 -13.66 23.25 21.03
C ASN A 99 -13.31 21.76 20.85
N VAL A 100 -13.92 21.08 19.88
CA VAL A 100 -13.56 19.69 19.56
C VAL A 100 -12.16 19.63 18.96
N ILE A 101 -11.83 20.51 18.01
CA ILE A 101 -10.49 20.55 17.40
C ILE A 101 -9.43 20.94 18.45
N GLU A 102 -9.72 21.89 19.34
CA GLU A 102 -8.81 22.32 20.42
C GLU A 102 -8.47 21.18 21.39
N SER A 103 -9.33 20.16 21.53
CA SER A 103 -9.06 18.98 22.37
C SER A 103 -7.88 18.13 21.88
N ILE A 104 -7.43 18.30 20.62
CA ILE A 104 -6.23 17.63 20.09
C ILE A 104 -4.98 17.99 20.90
N GLU A 105 -4.94 19.20 21.49
CA GLU A 105 -3.84 19.66 22.35
C GLU A 105 -3.62 18.74 23.57
N LEU A 106 -4.65 18.02 24.02
CA LEU A 106 -4.56 17.06 25.12
C LEU A 106 -3.70 15.83 24.77
N TYR A 107 -3.57 15.51 23.48
CA TYR A 107 -2.86 14.32 22.97
C TYR A 107 -1.57 14.69 22.23
N LYS A 108 -1.49 15.91 21.68
CA LYS A 108 -0.34 16.40 20.91
C LYS A 108 0.02 17.81 21.37
N ALA A 109 0.98 17.91 22.28
CA ALA A 109 1.48 19.19 22.79
C ALA A 109 2.03 20.11 21.69
N GLU A 110 2.55 19.55 20.59
CA GLU A 110 3.05 20.34 19.45
C GLU A 110 1.94 21.16 18.76
N ALA A 111 0.66 20.78 18.92
CA ALA A 111 -0.45 21.51 18.34
C ALA A 111 -0.71 22.87 19.05
N SER A 112 -0.18 23.07 20.27
CA SER A 112 -0.37 24.28 21.08
C SER A 112 0.09 25.55 20.36
N GLU A 113 1.17 25.46 19.57
CA GLU A 113 1.68 26.59 18.78
C GLU A 113 0.68 27.07 17.72
N ILE A 114 0.05 26.15 16.99
CA ILE A 114 -0.99 26.48 16.02
C ILE A 114 -2.22 27.04 16.74
N PHE A 115 -2.66 26.42 17.84
CA PHE A 115 -3.83 26.89 18.58
C PHE A 115 -3.66 28.31 19.12
N SER A 116 -2.47 28.61 19.65
CA SER A 116 -2.12 29.96 20.09
C SER A 116 -2.13 30.94 18.91
N SER A 117 -1.50 30.56 17.79
CA SER A 117 -1.48 31.36 16.56
C SER A 117 -2.89 31.66 16.04
N VAL A 118 -3.82 30.69 16.08
CA VAL A 118 -5.21 30.90 15.64
C VAL A 118 -5.98 31.81 16.59
N LYS A 119 -5.73 31.71 17.91
CA LYS A 119 -6.37 32.58 18.91
C LYS A 119 -5.98 34.05 18.73
N ASP A 120 -4.74 34.29 18.29
CA ASP A 120 -4.18 35.63 18.07
C ASP A 120 -4.55 36.22 16.70
N LEU A 121 -5.24 35.49 15.82
CA LEU A 121 -5.65 36.00 14.50
C LEU A 121 -6.84 36.96 14.61
N PRO A 122 -6.70 38.22 14.16
CA PRO A 122 -7.77 39.22 14.24
C PRO A 122 -8.96 38.94 13.30
N ASN A 123 -8.74 38.15 12.23
CA ASN A 123 -9.70 37.92 11.15
C ASN A 123 -10.51 36.62 11.31
N ALA A 124 -10.29 35.84 12.37
CA ALA A 124 -10.96 34.57 12.64
C ALA A 124 -11.82 34.67 13.92
N LYS A 125 -12.94 35.40 13.86
CA LYS A 125 -13.77 35.68 15.03
C LYS A 125 -14.76 34.55 15.31
N SER A 126 -15.28 33.90 14.28
CA SER A 126 -16.23 32.80 14.40
C SER A 126 -15.53 31.47 14.71
N SER A 127 -16.26 30.53 15.32
CA SER A 127 -15.74 29.17 15.55
C SER A 127 -15.32 28.49 14.24
N LEU A 128 -16.06 28.71 13.14
CA LEU A 128 -15.70 28.15 11.84
C LEU A 128 -14.50 28.86 11.19
N GLY A 129 -14.37 30.18 11.36
CA GLY A 129 -13.18 30.93 10.94
C GLY A 129 -11.92 30.43 11.62
N LYS A 130 -12.00 30.11 12.92
CA LYS A 130 -10.89 29.49 13.66
C LYS A 130 -10.56 28.09 13.15
N VAL A 131 -11.56 27.26 12.85
CA VAL A 131 -11.34 25.93 12.24
C VAL A 131 -10.66 26.07 10.87
N ARG A 132 -11.12 27.00 10.02
CA ARG A 132 -10.51 27.28 8.71
C ARG A 132 -9.06 27.75 8.82
N ALA A 133 -8.75 28.61 9.78
CA ALA A 133 -7.39 29.04 10.08
C ALA A 133 -6.52 27.85 10.51
N TRP A 134 -7.04 27.02 11.42
CA TRP A 134 -6.33 25.86 11.92
C TRP A 134 -6.04 24.83 10.83
N ILE A 135 -6.99 24.52 9.94
CA ILE A 135 -6.75 23.58 8.83
C ILE A 135 -5.60 24.10 7.95
N ARG A 136 -5.58 25.40 7.62
CA ARG A 136 -4.53 26.03 6.81
C ARG A 136 -3.16 25.97 7.49
N LEU A 137 -3.08 26.33 8.77
CA LEU A 137 -1.84 26.32 9.53
C LEU A 137 -1.31 24.90 9.76
N ALA A 138 -2.19 23.95 10.11
CA ALA A 138 -1.83 22.53 10.23
C ALA A 138 -1.35 21.93 8.91
N PHE A 139 -1.93 22.37 7.79
CA PHE A 139 -1.48 21.98 6.44
C PHE A 139 -0.11 22.57 6.13
N MET A 140 0.12 23.87 6.38
CA MET A 140 1.45 24.51 6.20
C MET A 140 2.54 23.87 7.07
N GLN A 141 2.20 23.43 8.27
CA GLN A 141 3.13 22.71 9.15
C GLN A 141 3.30 21.23 8.79
N LYS A 142 2.58 20.70 7.79
CA LYS A 142 2.62 19.29 7.36
C LYS A 142 2.23 18.32 8.48
N ARG A 143 1.30 18.75 9.35
CA ARG A 143 0.80 17.99 10.51
C ARG A 143 -0.69 17.70 10.47
N LEU A 144 -1.40 18.15 9.43
CA LEU A 144 -2.84 17.95 9.31
C LEU A 144 -3.26 16.47 9.39
N SER A 145 -2.49 15.56 8.78
CA SER A 145 -2.75 14.11 8.87
C SER A 145 -2.63 13.58 10.29
N ASP A 146 -1.61 14.04 11.03
CA ASP A 146 -1.32 13.60 12.39
C ASP A 146 -2.43 14.04 13.34
N TYR A 147 -2.86 15.30 13.22
CA TYR A 147 -3.95 15.84 14.04
C TYR A 147 -5.30 15.23 13.69
N PHE A 148 -5.58 15.00 12.40
CA PHE A 148 -6.81 14.33 11.99
C PHE A 148 -6.85 12.89 12.53
N ARG A 149 -5.73 12.18 12.53
CA ARG A 149 -5.64 10.83 13.10
C ARG A 149 -5.94 10.81 14.60
N VAL A 150 -5.49 11.81 15.37
CA VAL A 150 -5.84 11.92 16.80
C VAL A 150 -7.36 11.94 17.01
N LEU A 151 -8.09 12.66 16.17
CA LEU A 151 -9.56 12.72 16.25
C LEU A 151 -10.20 11.36 15.98
N ILE A 152 -9.67 10.61 15.00
CA ILE A 152 -10.21 9.29 14.61
C ILE A 152 -9.86 8.22 15.65
N ASP A 153 -8.61 8.18 16.11
CA ASP A 153 -8.12 7.18 17.06
C ASP A 153 -8.78 7.32 18.44
N ASN A 154 -9.24 8.53 18.79
CA ASN A 154 -9.91 8.84 20.06
C ASN A 154 -11.38 9.26 19.86
N LYS A 155 -12.03 8.76 18.80
CA LYS A 155 -13.40 9.17 18.40
C LYS A 155 -14.44 8.98 19.50
N GLU A 156 -14.32 7.93 20.32
CA GLU A 156 -15.24 7.67 21.43
C GLU A 156 -15.14 8.72 22.54
N GLN A 157 -13.94 9.22 22.85
CA GLN A 157 -13.73 10.20 23.92
C GLN A 157 -13.92 11.65 23.43
N LEU A 158 -13.48 11.95 22.21
CA LEU A 158 -13.45 13.32 21.68
C LEU A 158 -14.69 13.71 20.88
N LEU A 159 -15.28 12.77 20.14
CA LEU A 159 -16.28 13.07 19.11
C LEU A 159 -17.71 12.66 19.50
N SER A 160 -17.87 11.63 20.34
CA SER A 160 -19.18 11.07 20.73
C SER A 160 -20.17 12.10 21.31
N ASP A 161 -19.67 13.09 22.06
CA ASP A 161 -20.49 14.18 22.63
C ASP A 161 -21.04 15.14 21.55
N TYR A 162 -20.34 15.29 20.43
CA TYR A 162 -20.60 16.33 19.43
C TYR A 162 -21.14 15.79 18.10
N TYR A 163 -20.82 14.55 17.73
CA TYR A 163 -21.25 13.90 16.50
C TYR A 163 -22.29 12.81 16.76
N GLU A 164 -23.18 12.59 15.79
CA GLU A 164 -24.06 11.43 15.74
C GLU A 164 -23.24 10.16 15.46
N ASP A 165 -23.72 9.00 15.90
CA ASP A 165 -23.04 7.72 15.69
C ASP A 165 -22.88 7.37 14.19
N ASP A 166 -23.75 7.93 13.33
CA ASP A 166 -23.72 7.78 11.88
C ASP A 166 -22.84 8.82 11.15
N ALA A 167 -22.17 9.71 11.89
CA ALA A 167 -21.28 10.72 11.33
C ALA A 167 -20.02 10.09 10.70
N LEU A 168 -19.50 10.75 9.67
CA LEU A 168 -18.34 10.32 8.90
C LEU A 168 -17.13 10.06 9.80
N LEU A 169 -16.82 10.99 10.72
CA LEU A 169 -15.70 10.85 11.65
C LEU A 169 -15.88 9.73 12.68
N MET A 170 -17.12 9.29 12.94
CA MET A 170 -17.41 8.19 13.84
C MET A 170 -17.27 6.83 13.16
N ARG A 171 -17.35 6.79 11.82
CA ARG A 171 -17.25 5.56 11.04
C ARG A 171 -15.82 5.22 10.65
N ASP A 172 -15.61 3.96 10.25
CA ASP A 172 -14.28 3.46 9.91
C ASP A 172 -13.76 4.04 8.59
N GLU A 173 -14.64 4.51 7.71
CA GLU A 173 -14.24 5.13 6.44
C GLU A 173 -13.46 6.45 6.63
N ALA A 174 -13.58 7.12 7.78
CA ALA A 174 -12.74 8.30 8.06
C ALA A 174 -11.25 7.96 8.16
N THR A 175 -10.90 6.71 8.47
CA THR A 175 -9.51 6.22 8.44
C THR A 175 -8.91 6.33 7.04
N VAL A 176 -9.74 6.18 5.99
CA VAL A 176 -9.32 6.37 4.60
C VAL A 176 -8.89 7.82 4.38
N ILE A 177 -9.66 8.79 4.87
CA ILE A 177 -9.30 10.21 4.78
C ILE A 177 -7.99 10.47 5.53
N ALA A 178 -7.84 9.95 6.75
CA ALA A 178 -6.60 10.08 7.51
C ALA A 178 -5.37 9.56 6.74
N GLY A 179 -5.49 8.40 6.09
CA GLY A 179 -4.44 7.83 5.24
C GLY A 179 -4.11 8.68 4.01
N LEU A 180 -5.14 9.22 3.34
CA LEU A 180 -4.95 10.09 2.17
C LEU A 180 -4.22 11.40 2.52
N LEU A 181 -4.53 11.99 3.69
CA LEU A 181 -3.91 13.23 4.14
C LEU A 181 -2.39 13.10 4.35
N VAL A 182 -1.87 11.90 4.64
CA VAL A 182 -0.41 11.67 4.78
C VAL A 182 0.32 12.02 3.47
N GLY A 183 -0.31 11.77 2.32
CA GLY A 183 0.26 12.11 1.01
C GLY A 183 0.45 13.61 0.78
N LEU A 184 -0.23 14.46 1.55
CA LEU A 184 -0.12 15.92 1.43
C LEU A 184 1.08 16.49 2.18
N ASN A 185 1.75 15.72 3.03
CA ASN A 185 2.92 16.19 3.80
C ASN A 185 4.11 16.55 2.90
N ILE A 186 4.13 16.12 1.63
CA ILE A 186 5.15 16.49 0.67
C ILE A 186 4.93 17.88 0.05
N ILE A 187 3.74 18.46 0.22
CA ILE A 187 3.35 19.71 -0.45
C ILE A 187 3.90 20.91 0.33
N ASP A 188 4.65 21.77 -0.37
CA ASP A 188 5.06 23.07 0.15
C ASP A 188 4.06 24.15 -0.28
N CYS A 189 3.53 24.88 0.71
CA CYS A 189 2.61 26.00 0.47
C CYS A 189 2.93 27.18 1.38
N ASN A 190 2.58 28.38 0.91
CA ASN A 190 2.68 29.60 1.71
C ASN A 190 1.32 30.31 1.70
N LEU A 191 0.54 30.13 2.76
CA LEU A 191 -0.81 30.68 2.87
C LEU A 191 -0.75 31.95 3.73
N CYS A 192 -1.15 33.09 3.18
CA CYS A 192 -1.27 34.32 3.97
C CYS A 192 -2.59 34.32 4.74
N VAL A 193 -2.63 33.61 5.88
CA VAL A 193 -3.84 33.48 6.72
C VAL A 193 -4.29 34.81 7.33
N LYS A 194 -3.39 35.81 7.41
CA LYS A 194 -3.65 37.12 8.02
C LYS A 194 -4.48 38.08 7.15
N ASP A 195 -4.51 37.88 5.84
CA ASP A 195 -5.20 38.78 4.91
C ASP A 195 -6.49 38.18 4.33
N GLU A 196 -6.81 36.92 4.66
CA GLU A 196 -8.05 36.26 4.24
C GLU A 196 -9.21 36.56 5.19
N ASP A 197 -10.40 36.76 4.63
CA ASP A 197 -11.66 36.71 5.38
C ASP A 197 -12.05 35.25 5.62
N LEU A 198 -11.71 34.75 6.80
CA LEU A 198 -11.95 33.36 7.20
C LEU A 198 -13.35 33.15 7.78
N ASP A 199 -14.06 34.22 8.16
CA ASP A 199 -15.40 34.12 8.73
C ASP A 199 -16.47 33.99 7.63
N SER A 200 -16.26 34.63 6.48
CA SER A 200 -17.14 34.52 5.32
C SER A 200 -17.11 33.13 4.67
N GLN A 201 -18.29 32.64 4.27
CA GLN A 201 -18.48 31.28 3.80
C GLN A 201 -18.18 31.17 2.29
N ILE A 202 -17.10 30.49 1.92
CA ILE A 202 -16.83 30.07 0.53
C ILE A 202 -17.48 28.69 0.32
N ASN A 203 -18.73 28.66 -0.16
CA ASN A 203 -19.48 27.42 -0.42
C ASN A 203 -19.42 26.91 -1.86
N PHE A 204 -18.88 27.70 -2.79
CA PHE A 204 -18.95 27.34 -4.19
C PHE A 204 -17.75 26.46 -4.56
N ILE A 205 -17.98 25.14 -4.54
CA ILE A 205 -17.08 24.18 -5.20
C ILE A 205 -17.63 23.98 -6.60
N ASP A 206 -16.87 24.38 -7.61
CA ASP A 206 -17.19 24.03 -8.99
C ASP A 206 -16.83 22.56 -9.24
N LEU A 207 -17.79 21.67 -8.98
CA LEU A 207 -17.65 20.22 -9.13
C LEU A 207 -17.52 19.79 -10.59
N SER A 208 -17.75 20.68 -11.56
CA SER A 208 -17.70 20.42 -13.00
C SER A 208 -16.33 19.92 -13.48
N ASN A 209 -15.26 20.24 -12.74
CA ASN A 209 -13.90 19.78 -13.02
C ASN A 209 -13.67 18.33 -12.55
N TYR A 210 -14.31 17.91 -11.46
CA TYR A 210 -14.17 16.56 -10.89
C TYR A 210 -15.17 15.55 -11.48
N LEU A 211 -16.32 16.03 -11.96
CA LEU A 211 -17.35 15.19 -12.59
C LEU A 211 -16.98 14.78 -14.03
N ARG A 212 -16.13 15.55 -14.71
CA ARG A 212 -15.67 15.24 -16.07
C ARG A 212 -14.74 14.02 -16.14
N ASP A 213 -14.00 13.75 -15.07
CA ASP A 213 -13.08 12.61 -15.00
C ASP A 213 -13.76 11.32 -14.50
N ASN A 214 -14.86 11.42 -13.74
CA ASN A 214 -15.61 10.24 -13.27
C ASN A 214 -16.36 9.49 -14.38
N VAL A 215 -16.64 10.12 -15.53
CA VAL A 215 -17.24 9.44 -16.70
C VAL A 215 -16.24 8.47 -17.36
N LYS A 216 -14.95 8.57 -17.03
CA LYS A 216 -13.89 7.72 -17.58
C LYS A 216 -13.48 6.56 -16.66
N SER A 217 -13.92 6.58 -15.39
CA SER A 217 -13.45 5.63 -14.37
C SER A 217 -14.53 4.72 -13.79
N SER A 218 -15.76 4.75 -14.32
CA SER A 218 -16.82 3.78 -13.98
C SER A 218 -17.06 2.81 -15.13
N GLU A 219 -16.04 2.05 -15.50
CA GLU A 219 -16.25 0.71 -16.05
C GLU A 219 -16.00 -0.28 -14.91
N ILE A 220 -17.07 -1.01 -14.56
CA ILE A 220 -17.14 -2.35 -13.93
C ILE A 220 -18.31 -2.38 -12.92
N GLU A 221 -19.22 -3.31 -13.21
CA GLU A 221 -20.35 -3.84 -12.42
C GLU A 221 -21.74 -3.16 -12.53
N SER A 222 -22.43 -3.56 -13.59
CA SER A 222 -23.85 -4.01 -13.63
C SER A 222 -24.91 -3.25 -12.82
N ASP A 223 -25.60 -2.32 -13.48
CA ASP A 223 -27.08 -2.30 -13.53
C ASP A 223 -27.55 -1.36 -14.67
N SER A 224 -27.88 -1.94 -15.83
CA SER A 224 -28.25 -1.18 -17.04
C SER A 224 -29.64 -0.53 -16.97
N SER A 225 -30.36 -0.68 -15.85
CA SER A 225 -31.68 -0.09 -15.64
C SER A 225 -31.65 1.29 -14.98
N PHE A 226 -30.61 1.60 -14.19
CA PHE A 226 -30.56 2.80 -13.34
C PHE A 226 -29.96 4.03 -14.05
N THR A 227 -29.06 3.83 -15.01
CA THR A 227 -28.39 4.91 -15.76
C THR A 227 -29.30 5.56 -16.81
N GLN A 228 -30.24 4.81 -17.39
CA GLN A 228 -31.14 5.33 -18.42
C GLN A 228 -32.20 6.29 -17.82
N THR A 229 -32.71 5.97 -16.62
CA THR A 229 -33.72 6.80 -15.93
C THR A 229 -33.16 8.16 -15.48
N ASN A 230 -31.88 8.23 -15.14
CA ASN A 230 -31.20 9.49 -14.77
C ASN A 230 -30.92 10.38 -15.98
N ILE A 231 -30.63 9.81 -17.15
CA ILE A 231 -30.40 10.59 -18.38
C ILE A 231 -31.73 11.17 -18.88
N GLU A 232 -32.82 10.39 -18.86
CA GLU A 232 -34.16 10.88 -19.23
C GLU A 232 -34.65 12.01 -18.30
N THR A 233 -34.46 11.88 -16.98
CA THR A 233 -34.85 12.92 -16.02
C THR A 233 -34.04 14.21 -16.16
N VAL A 234 -32.75 14.13 -16.47
CA VAL A 234 -31.91 15.32 -16.73
C VAL A 234 -32.30 15.99 -18.05
N LEU A 235 -32.66 15.22 -19.08
CA LEU A 235 -33.15 15.75 -20.35
C LEU A 235 -34.52 16.42 -20.20
N ASP A 236 -35.42 15.85 -19.41
CA ASP A 236 -36.72 16.48 -19.10
C ASP A 236 -36.56 17.78 -18.30
N GLN A 237 -35.63 17.82 -17.34
CA GLN A 237 -35.31 19.04 -16.60
C GLN A 237 -34.72 20.13 -17.51
N LYS A 238 -33.86 19.75 -18.46
CA LYS A 238 -33.32 20.67 -19.47
C LYS A 238 -34.44 21.25 -20.35
N ASN A 239 -35.31 20.39 -20.88
CA ASN A 239 -36.42 20.80 -21.73
C ASN A 239 -37.40 21.75 -21.00
N TYR A 240 -37.66 21.50 -19.71
CA TYR A 240 -38.49 22.38 -18.88
C TYR A 240 -37.89 23.78 -18.71
N VAL A 241 -36.59 23.88 -18.48
CA VAL A 241 -35.87 25.16 -18.34
C VAL A 241 -35.81 25.92 -19.67
N GLU A 242 -35.62 25.21 -20.78
CA GLU A 242 -35.62 25.81 -22.12
C GLU A 242 -37.01 26.39 -22.48
N GLU A 243 -38.09 25.67 -22.15
CA GLU A 243 -39.46 26.16 -22.39
C GLU A 243 -39.80 27.36 -21.47
N LEU A 244 -39.34 27.34 -20.22
CA LEU A 244 -39.50 28.47 -19.29
C LEU A 244 -38.75 29.72 -19.80
N ASN A 245 -37.54 29.55 -20.32
CA ASN A 245 -36.77 30.64 -20.94
C ASN A 245 -37.44 31.19 -22.20
N ARG A 246 -38.09 30.33 -23.00
CA ARG A 246 -38.86 30.75 -24.16
C ARG A 246 -40.09 31.56 -23.74
N HIS A 247 -40.76 31.16 -22.67
CA HIS A 247 -41.91 31.87 -22.12
C HIS A 247 -41.54 33.23 -21.52
N LEU A 248 -40.43 33.30 -20.77
CA LEU A 248 -39.87 34.56 -20.25
C LEU A 248 -39.48 35.51 -21.39
N SER A 249 -38.86 35.00 -22.46
CA SER A 249 -38.50 35.79 -23.64
C SER A 249 -39.74 36.36 -24.36
N SER A 250 -40.81 35.56 -24.47
CA SER A 250 -42.10 36.04 -25.01
C SER A 250 -42.71 37.14 -24.13
N THR A 251 -42.67 36.96 -22.80
CA THR A 251 -43.20 37.93 -21.84
C THR A 251 -42.43 39.26 -21.91
N ILE A 252 -41.12 39.21 -22.09
CA ILE A 252 -40.27 40.40 -22.28
C ILE A 252 -40.65 41.14 -23.56
N CYS A 253 -40.89 40.42 -24.67
CA CYS A 253 -41.32 41.00 -25.94
C CYS A 253 -42.70 41.68 -25.81
N ASP A 254 -43.64 41.07 -25.10
CA ASP A 254 -44.97 41.65 -24.88
C ASP A 254 -44.94 42.87 -23.95
N LEU A 255 -44.04 42.88 -22.97
CA LEU A 255 -43.80 44.06 -22.12
C LEU A 255 -43.15 45.20 -22.92
N GLN A 256 -42.22 44.90 -23.83
CA GLN A 256 -41.62 45.89 -24.73
C GLN A 256 -42.66 46.52 -25.66
N LYS A 257 -43.54 45.73 -26.27
CA LYS A 257 -44.65 46.26 -27.10
C LYS A 257 -45.61 47.14 -26.31
N LYS A 258 -45.84 46.83 -25.03
CA LYS A 258 -46.65 47.70 -24.14
C LYS A 258 -45.92 49.00 -23.81
N ILE A 259 -44.61 48.97 -23.61
CA ILE A 259 -43.81 50.19 -23.41
C ILE A 259 -43.86 51.07 -24.66
N ASP A 260 -43.68 50.49 -25.85
CA ASP A 260 -43.72 51.21 -27.12
C ASP A 260 -45.10 51.83 -27.41
N SER A 261 -46.19 51.15 -27.03
CA SER A 261 -47.55 51.68 -27.17
C SER A 261 -47.85 52.79 -26.16
N PHE A 262 -47.33 52.68 -24.93
CA PHE A 262 -47.39 53.77 -23.94
C PHE A 262 -46.59 55.00 -24.39
N GLU A 263 -45.43 54.83 -25.02
CA GLU A 263 -44.63 55.93 -25.57
C GLU A 263 -45.29 56.59 -26.79
N SER A 264 -45.93 55.80 -27.65
CA SER A 264 -46.67 56.29 -28.83
C SER A 264 -47.93 57.06 -28.43
N GLY A 265 -48.70 56.57 -27.46
CA GLY A 265 -49.85 57.28 -26.88
C GLY A 265 -49.46 58.50 -26.03
N ARG A 266 -48.19 58.60 -25.60
CA ARG A 266 -47.63 59.83 -25.03
C ARG A 266 -47.35 60.86 -26.13
N ARG A 267 -46.89 60.42 -27.30
CA ARG A 267 -46.57 61.26 -28.46
C ARG A 267 -47.83 61.85 -29.11
N GLU A 268 -48.92 61.09 -29.19
CA GLU A 268 -50.21 61.57 -29.71
C GLU A 268 -50.90 62.60 -28.78
N ARG A 269 -50.71 62.48 -27.46
CA ARG A 269 -51.23 63.47 -26.49
C ARG A 269 -50.59 64.86 -26.59
N TYR A 270 -49.37 64.97 -27.13
CA TYR A 270 -48.74 66.27 -27.39
C TYR A 270 -49.16 66.91 -28.71
N SER A 271 -49.85 66.18 -29.59
CA SER A 271 -50.24 66.65 -30.94
C SER A 271 -51.64 67.30 -30.98
N VAL A 272 -52.42 67.23 -29.88
CA VAL A 272 -53.84 67.61 -29.85
C VAL A 272 -54.10 68.99 -29.22
N GLU A 273 -53.08 69.67 -28.67
CA GLU A 273 -53.24 71.00 -28.03
C GLU A 273 -52.91 72.20 -28.95
N ARG A 274 -52.96 72.04 -30.27
CA ARG A 274 -52.87 73.16 -31.21
C ARG A 274 -53.84 72.95 -32.35
N ASN A 275 -55.07 73.48 -32.20
CA ASN A 275 -55.85 74.11 -33.27
C ASN A 275 -57.23 74.52 -32.72
N GLU A 276 -57.41 75.82 -32.50
CA GLU A 276 -58.72 76.45 -32.55
C GLU A 276 -58.60 77.71 -33.44
N ASP A 277 -59.50 77.76 -34.42
CA ASP A 277 -59.77 78.82 -35.39
C ASP A 277 -60.09 80.18 -34.73
N TYR A 278 -60.01 81.30 -35.48
CA TYR A 278 -61.08 82.31 -35.60
C TYR A 278 -60.66 83.53 -36.46
N LEU A 279 -61.63 84.02 -37.25
CA LEU A 279 -61.93 85.41 -37.69
C LEU A 279 -61.51 85.96 -39.07
N ILE A 280 -62.52 86.04 -39.95
CA ILE A 280 -62.84 87.07 -40.97
C ILE A 280 -63.49 88.27 -40.22
N PRO A 281 -63.32 89.61 -40.53
CA PRO A 281 -64.06 90.29 -41.63
C PRO A 281 -63.59 91.67 -42.20
N VAL A 282 -64.05 91.95 -43.44
CA VAL A 282 -64.65 93.22 -44.00
C VAL A 282 -63.84 94.55 -43.97
N VAL A 283 -63.75 95.27 -45.11
CA VAL A 283 -64.24 96.67 -45.32
C VAL A 283 -64.45 96.96 -46.83
N ASN A 284 -65.56 97.64 -47.13
CA ASN A 284 -66.06 98.06 -48.45
C ASN A 284 -66.17 99.62 -48.51
N LEU A 285 -66.32 100.16 -49.73
CA LEU A 285 -66.82 101.52 -50.12
C LEU A 285 -65.92 102.77 -49.98
N ARG A 286 -65.66 103.44 -51.12
CA ARG A 286 -66.31 104.73 -51.51
C ARG A 286 -65.77 105.27 -52.86
N ARG A 287 -66.67 105.63 -53.78
CA ARG A 287 -66.89 106.99 -54.32
C ARG A 287 -67.80 106.99 -55.55
N GLY A 288 -68.98 107.56 -55.38
CA GLY A 288 -69.79 108.30 -56.36
C GLY A 288 -70.42 109.47 -55.58
N ILE A 289 -70.84 110.61 -56.11
CA ILE A 289 -71.16 111.12 -57.44
C ILE A 289 -71.15 112.67 -57.31
N ASP A 290 -70.91 113.33 -58.43
CA ASP A 290 -71.24 114.70 -58.88
C ASP A 290 -71.91 115.73 -57.96
N SER A 291 -71.56 117.01 -58.21
CA SER A 291 -72.54 118.10 -58.20
C SER A 291 -72.09 119.31 -59.04
N SER A 292 -72.76 119.49 -60.18
CA SER A 292 -73.41 120.71 -60.71
C SER A 292 -72.97 122.13 -60.29
N THR A 293 -72.64 122.91 -61.33
CA THR A 293 -73.17 124.23 -61.77
C THR A 293 -73.70 125.31 -60.81
N ASP A 294 -73.23 126.52 -61.15
CA ASP A 294 -73.89 127.84 -61.25
C ASP A 294 -74.09 128.75 -60.01
N SER A 295 -73.27 129.81 -60.03
CA SER A 295 -73.63 131.25 -60.00
C SER A 295 -75.14 131.55 -60.08
N GLU A 296 -75.72 132.58 -59.45
CA GLU A 296 -75.22 133.89 -59.08
C GLU A 296 -76.33 134.60 -58.26
N SER A 297 -75.92 135.49 -57.35
CA SER A 297 -76.48 136.83 -57.02
C SER A 297 -78.02 137.04 -57.05
N SER A 298 -78.70 137.70 -56.12
CA SER A 298 -78.37 138.90 -55.34
C SER A 298 -79.59 139.25 -54.45
N SER A 299 -79.35 139.79 -53.25
CA SER A 299 -80.18 140.86 -52.65
C SER A 299 -79.52 141.28 -51.32
N SER A 300 -78.73 142.35 -51.41
CA SER A 300 -77.55 142.66 -50.60
C SER A 300 -77.77 143.17 -49.16
N LEU A 301 -78.87 142.81 -48.49
CA LEU A 301 -79.07 143.14 -47.07
C LEU A 301 -79.61 141.97 -46.24
N SER A 302 -80.40 141.07 -46.83
CA SER A 302 -80.50 139.67 -46.36
C SER A 302 -79.19 138.91 -46.64
N PHE A 303 -78.42 139.32 -47.66
CA PHE A 303 -77.11 138.74 -47.99
C PHE A 303 -76.06 138.91 -46.89
N ILE A 304 -76.04 140.02 -46.14
CA ILE A 304 -75.00 140.23 -45.11
C ILE A 304 -75.34 139.45 -43.83
N GLU A 305 -76.61 139.42 -43.41
CA GLU A 305 -77.08 138.60 -42.29
C GLU A 305 -77.03 137.10 -42.62
N ASN A 306 -77.44 136.70 -43.83
CA ASN A 306 -77.27 135.32 -44.29
C ASN A 306 -75.81 134.96 -44.44
N LYS A 307 -74.93 135.85 -44.92
CA LYS A 307 -73.49 135.55 -45.04
C LYS A 307 -72.79 135.52 -43.68
N LEU A 308 -73.19 136.32 -42.71
CA LEU A 308 -72.69 136.23 -41.33
C LEU A 308 -73.18 134.95 -40.64
N ALA A 309 -74.44 134.57 -40.84
CA ALA A 309 -74.99 133.32 -40.35
C ALA A 309 -74.37 132.10 -41.06
N GLU A 310 -74.12 132.20 -42.36
CA GLU A 310 -73.45 131.17 -43.17
C GLU A 310 -71.98 131.03 -42.77
N GLU A 311 -71.25 132.13 -42.54
CA GLU A 311 -69.88 132.12 -42.02
C GLU A 311 -69.81 131.63 -40.58
N SER A 312 -70.77 131.98 -39.72
CA SER A 312 -70.86 131.47 -38.35
C SER A 312 -71.14 129.97 -38.34
N LYS A 313 -72.02 129.49 -39.23
CA LYS A 313 -72.33 128.07 -39.40
C LYS A 313 -71.15 127.30 -40.02
N LYS A 314 -70.42 127.90 -40.97
CA LYS A 314 -69.16 127.35 -41.50
C LYS A 314 -68.10 127.27 -40.42
N ARG A 315 -67.99 128.28 -39.55
CA ARG A 315 -67.04 128.28 -38.43
C ARG A 315 -67.40 127.24 -37.37
N GLU A 316 -68.67 127.11 -37.02
CA GLU A 316 -69.16 126.06 -36.13
C GLU A 316 -68.93 124.65 -36.73
N GLN A 317 -69.14 124.51 -38.04
CA GLN A 317 -68.85 123.27 -38.75
C GLN A 317 -67.35 122.96 -38.77
N LEU A 318 -66.50 123.95 -39.05
CA LEU A 318 -65.04 123.81 -39.00
C LEU A 318 -64.55 123.48 -37.59
N GLU A 319 -65.16 124.03 -36.55
CA GLU A 319 -64.82 123.73 -35.16
C GLU A 319 -65.22 122.30 -34.78
N LYS A 320 -66.42 121.85 -35.19
CA LYS A 320 -66.86 120.45 -35.06
C LYS A 320 -65.93 119.49 -35.82
N ASP A 321 -65.55 119.85 -37.05
CA ASP A 321 -64.64 119.08 -37.87
C ASP A 321 -63.23 119.04 -37.25
N MET A 322 -62.75 120.15 -36.66
CA MET A 322 -61.48 120.21 -35.95
C MET A 322 -61.49 119.32 -34.69
N ILE A 323 -62.55 119.38 -33.88
CA ILE A 323 -62.70 118.50 -32.71
C ILE A 323 -62.74 117.03 -33.13
N PHE A 324 -63.45 116.72 -34.21
CA PHE A 324 -63.48 115.37 -34.78
C PHE A 324 -62.09 114.92 -35.25
N GLN A 325 -61.33 115.78 -35.94
CA GLN A 325 -59.96 115.49 -36.37
C GLN A 325 -59.00 115.27 -35.19
N VAL A 326 -59.11 116.06 -34.12
CA VAL A 326 -58.31 115.88 -32.90
C VAL A 326 -58.61 114.55 -32.23
N ARG A 327 -59.90 114.18 -32.12
CA ARG A 327 -60.31 112.89 -31.56
C ARG A 327 -59.83 111.73 -32.41
N LEU A 328 -60.02 111.79 -33.72
CA LEU A 328 -59.55 110.77 -34.66
C LEU A 328 -58.03 110.61 -34.60
N LYS A 329 -57.28 111.72 -34.49
CA LYS A 329 -55.83 111.68 -34.30
C LYS A 329 -55.45 111.00 -32.99
N SER A 330 -56.10 111.32 -31.88
CA SER A 330 -55.86 110.65 -30.59
C SER A 330 -56.16 109.14 -30.65
N GLU A 331 -57.28 108.76 -31.27
CA GLU A 331 -57.65 107.34 -31.44
C GLU A 331 -56.62 106.63 -32.33
N MET A 332 -56.19 107.26 -33.43
CA MET A 332 -55.14 106.73 -34.31
C MET A 332 -53.79 106.59 -33.59
N GLU A 333 -53.38 107.56 -32.78
CA GLU A 333 -52.16 107.47 -31.96
C GLU A 333 -52.21 106.31 -30.95
N THR A 334 -53.36 106.07 -30.32
CA THR A 334 -53.52 104.92 -29.42
C THR A 334 -53.47 103.59 -30.16
N ALA A 335 -54.08 103.50 -31.34
CA ALA A 335 -54.05 102.31 -32.19
C ALA A 335 -52.61 102.00 -32.66
N VAL A 336 -51.84 103.02 -33.04
CA VAL A 336 -50.43 102.87 -33.42
C VAL A 336 -49.61 102.33 -32.25
N LYS A 337 -49.75 102.88 -31.03
CA LYS A 337 -49.01 102.39 -29.85
C LYS A 337 -49.34 100.93 -29.50
N LEU A 338 -50.60 100.52 -29.66
CA LEU A 338 -51.00 99.13 -29.44
C LEU A 338 -50.40 98.19 -30.49
N LEU A 339 -50.41 98.60 -31.77
CA LEU A 339 -49.76 97.86 -32.85
C LEU A 339 -48.25 97.77 -32.65
N GLU A 340 -47.60 98.87 -32.24
CA GLU A 340 -46.18 98.86 -31.89
C GLU A 340 -45.90 97.87 -30.77
N LYS A 341 -46.68 97.88 -29.69
CA LYS A 341 -46.53 96.91 -28.59
C LYS A 341 -46.69 95.47 -29.07
N GLU A 342 -47.72 95.19 -29.86
CA GLU A 342 -47.95 93.85 -30.42
C GLU A 342 -46.77 93.42 -31.30
N VAL A 343 -46.26 94.31 -32.16
CA VAL A 343 -45.07 94.04 -32.98
C VAL A 343 -43.86 93.70 -32.12
N HIS A 344 -43.63 94.40 -31.01
CA HIS A 344 -42.53 94.09 -30.10
C HIS A 344 -42.72 92.71 -29.43
N GLU A 345 -43.90 92.39 -28.92
CA GLU A 345 -44.20 91.08 -28.29
C GLU A 345 -44.03 89.92 -29.30
N LYS A 346 -44.48 90.10 -30.55
CA LYS A 346 -44.25 89.14 -31.62
C LYS A 346 -42.77 89.02 -31.96
N GLN A 347 -42.02 90.12 -31.98
CA GLN A 347 -40.59 90.12 -32.25
C GLN A 347 -39.80 89.36 -31.17
N GLU A 348 -40.14 89.54 -29.88
CA GLU A 348 -39.56 88.77 -28.79
C GLU A 348 -39.88 87.27 -28.90
N THR A 349 -41.11 86.94 -29.26
CA THR A 349 -41.52 85.55 -29.51
C THR A 349 -40.72 84.93 -30.66
N ILE A 350 -40.53 85.66 -31.76
CA ILE A 350 -39.70 85.22 -32.90
C ILE A 350 -38.26 84.97 -32.48
N LEU A 351 -37.68 85.85 -31.64
CA LEU A 351 -36.31 85.67 -31.14
C LEU A 351 -36.20 84.42 -30.25
N SER A 352 -37.17 84.18 -29.37
CA SER A 352 -37.24 82.97 -28.54
C SER A 352 -37.34 81.69 -29.40
N LEU A 353 -38.23 81.67 -30.39
CA LEU A 353 -38.40 80.53 -31.30
C LEU A 353 -37.13 80.28 -32.14
N LYS A 354 -36.45 81.34 -32.59
CA LYS A 354 -35.15 81.21 -33.27
C LYS A 354 -34.10 80.58 -32.37
N LYS A 355 -34.04 80.97 -31.10
CA LYS A 355 -33.13 80.35 -30.12
C LYS A 355 -33.46 78.87 -29.92
N GLN A 356 -34.73 78.52 -29.72
CA GLN A 356 -35.15 77.12 -29.60
C GLN A 356 -34.80 76.28 -30.83
N LEU A 357 -34.91 76.85 -32.04
CA LEU A 357 -34.52 76.17 -33.27
C LEU A 357 -33.01 75.88 -33.31
N GLU A 358 -32.17 76.82 -32.88
CA GLU A 358 -30.72 76.61 -32.78
C GLU A 358 -30.36 75.57 -31.71
N ASP A 359 -31.03 75.58 -30.56
CA ASP A 359 -30.85 74.56 -29.52
C ASP A 359 -31.22 73.16 -30.05
N ILE A 360 -32.33 73.03 -30.77
CA ILE A 360 -32.75 71.77 -31.41
C ILE A 360 -31.72 71.32 -32.46
N LYS A 361 -31.19 72.22 -33.28
CA LYS A 361 -30.13 71.88 -34.25
C LYS A 361 -28.89 71.36 -33.55
N SER A 362 -28.47 72.00 -32.46
CA SER A 362 -27.33 71.55 -31.65
C SER A 362 -27.56 70.16 -31.06
N ILE A 363 -28.73 69.91 -30.48
CA ILE A 363 -29.12 68.59 -29.97
C ILE A 363 -29.10 67.55 -31.09
N ASN A 364 -29.62 67.89 -32.27
CA ASN A 364 -29.68 66.96 -33.40
C ASN A 364 -28.27 66.55 -33.87
N ILE A 365 -27.34 67.50 -33.98
CA ILE A 365 -25.93 67.22 -34.30
C ILE A 365 -25.30 66.33 -33.23
N GLN A 366 -25.51 66.64 -31.94
CA GLN A 366 -25.00 65.81 -30.85
C GLN A 366 -25.57 64.39 -30.90
N MET A 367 -26.85 64.24 -31.26
CA MET A 367 -27.52 62.95 -31.37
C MET A 367 -26.98 62.13 -32.54
N TYR A 368 -26.72 62.74 -33.70
CA TYR A 368 -26.04 62.09 -34.82
C TYR A 368 -24.62 61.64 -34.47
N ASN A 369 -23.85 62.47 -33.76
CA ASN A 369 -22.51 62.09 -33.33
C ASN A 369 -22.54 60.90 -32.36
N LYS A 370 -23.45 60.92 -31.39
CA LYS A 370 -23.63 59.79 -30.46
C LYS A 370 -24.12 58.52 -31.16
N LEU A 371 -25.00 58.65 -32.15
CA LEU A 371 -25.46 57.52 -32.94
C LEU A 371 -24.28 56.88 -33.68
N HIS A 372 -23.44 57.69 -34.32
CA HIS A 372 -22.26 57.20 -35.03
C HIS A 372 -21.23 56.54 -34.10
N GLU A 373 -21.03 57.10 -32.90
CA GLU A 373 -20.19 56.48 -31.88
C GLU A 373 -20.74 55.11 -31.43
N CYS A 374 -22.05 55.02 -31.18
CA CYS A 374 -22.71 53.76 -30.88
C CYS A 374 -22.58 52.73 -32.01
N GLU A 375 -22.75 53.14 -33.27
CA GLU A 375 -22.57 52.26 -34.44
C GLU A 375 -21.14 51.68 -34.49
N ASN A 376 -20.13 52.51 -34.27
CA ASN A 376 -18.74 52.06 -34.22
C ASN A 376 -18.48 51.07 -33.07
N VAL A 377 -19.04 51.34 -31.89
CA VAL A 377 -18.95 50.42 -30.74
C VAL A 377 -19.63 49.09 -31.05
N VAL A 378 -20.80 49.11 -31.67
CA VAL A 378 -21.51 47.88 -32.08
C VAL A 378 -20.68 47.10 -33.10
N LYS A 379 -20.11 47.76 -34.10
CA LYS A 379 -19.26 47.11 -35.11
C LYS A 379 -18.06 46.41 -34.47
N ASN A 380 -17.33 47.11 -33.59
CA ASN A 380 -16.19 46.53 -32.87
C ASN A 380 -16.60 45.33 -32.01
N LYS A 381 -17.76 45.39 -31.36
CA LYS A 381 -18.29 44.27 -30.57
C LYS A 381 -18.66 43.07 -31.44
N VAL A 382 -19.24 43.29 -32.62
CA VAL A 382 -19.55 42.22 -33.58
C VAL A 382 -18.28 41.53 -34.06
N GLU A 383 -17.25 42.30 -34.41
CA GLU A 383 -15.94 41.73 -34.81
C GLU A 383 -15.33 40.87 -33.69
N LEU A 384 -15.35 41.36 -32.44
CA LEU A 384 -14.88 40.60 -31.29
C LEU A 384 -15.70 39.31 -31.06
N ILE A 385 -17.02 39.34 -31.27
CA ILE A 385 -17.87 38.15 -31.17
C ILE A 385 -17.45 37.12 -32.23
N CYS A 386 -17.23 37.53 -33.48
CA CYS A 386 -16.78 36.62 -34.53
C CYS A 386 -15.41 35.98 -34.20
N GLU A 387 -14.46 36.73 -33.65
CA GLU A 387 -13.18 36.18 -33.20
C GLU A 387 -13.35 35.17 -32.06
N LEU A 388 -14.23 35.45 -31.10
CA LEU A 388 -14.53 34.54 -30.00
C LEU A 388 -15.23 33.27 -30.50
N GLU A 389 -16.15 33.38 -31.45
CA GLU A 389 -16.80 32.22 -32.08
C GLU A 389 -15.80 31.34 -32.83
N GLN A 390 -14.85 31.93 -33.56
CA GLN A 390 -13.79 31.19 -34.24
C GLN A 390 -12.86 30.47 -33.25
N LYS A 391 -12.48 31.14 -32.15
CA LYS A 391 -11.69 30.53 -31.07
C LYS A 391 -12.46 29.40 -30.39
N ASN A 392 -13.76 29.58 -30.15
CA ASN A 392 -14.62 28.56 -29.56
C ASN A 392 -14.71 27.31 -30.46
N SER A 393 -14.91 27.51 -31.76
CA SER A 393 -14.90 26.42 -32.76
C SER A 393 -13.57 25.66 -32.76
N SER A 394 -12.45 26.40 -32.74
CA SER A 394 -11.11 25.80 -32.70
C SER A 394 -10.87 25.01 -31.41
N LEU A 395 -11.32 25.54 -30.27
CA LEU A 395 -11.24 24.86 -28.97
C LEU A 395 -12.07 23.58 -28.94
N ASN A 396 -13.28 23.61 -29.48
CA ASN A 396 -14.15 22.43 -29.57
C ASN A 396 -13.52 21.32 -30.42
N SER A 397 -12.88 21.66 -31.54
CA SER A 397 -12.13 20.69 -32.35
C SER A 397 -10.96 20.08 -31.58
N ALA A 398 -10.21 20.89 -30.83
CA ALA A 398 -9.12 20.41 -30.00
C ALA A 398 -9.61 19.49 -28.86
N ILE A 399 -10.74 19.81 -28.23
CA ILE A 399 -11.36 18.97 -27.20
C ILE A 399 -11.71 17.60 -27.79
N LEU A 400 -12.39 17.55 -28.94
CA LEU A 400 -12.77 16.29 -29.59
C LEU A 400 -11.54 15.43 -29.96
N GLN A 401 -10.46 16.07 -30.42
CA GLN A 401 -9.21 15.39 -30.70
C GLN A 401 -8.59 14.80 -29.42
N MET A 402 -8.61 15.55 -28.31
CA MET A 402 -8.08 15.08 -27.02
C MET A 402 -8.94 13.94 -26.44
N GLU A 403 -10.26 14.01 -26.55
CA GLU A 403 -11.17 12.93 -26.15
C GLU A 403 -10.90 11.64 -26.93
N THR A 404 -10.68 11.75 -28.25
CA THR A 404 -10.34 10.60 -29.10
C THR A 404 -9.01 9.98 -28.69
N ARG A 405 -7.98 10.82 -28.43
CA ARG A 405 -6.66 10.35 -27.99
C ARG A 405 -6.72 9.67 -26.62
N LEU A 406 -7.54 10.21 -25.73
CA LEU A 406 -7.71 9.65 -24.39
C LEU A 406 -8.43 8.30 -24.44
N LEU A 407 -9.47 8.15 -25.26
CA LEU A 407 -10.13 6.86 -25.48
C LEU A 407 -9.15 5.81 -26.05
N MET A 408 -8.29 6.20 -27.00
CA MET A 408 -7.26 5.32 -27.53
C MET A 408 -6.24 4.92 -26.45
N ALA A 409 -5.81 5.88 -25.62
CA ALA A 409 -4.88 5.62 -24.53
C ALA A 409 -5.48 4.68 -23.47
N GLU A 410 -6.76 4.83 -23.14
CA GLU A 410 -7.48 3.93 -22.24
C GLU A 410 -7.54 2.50 -22.78
N LYS A 411 -7.86 2.32 -24.07
CA LYS A 411 -7.84 1.00 -24.73
C LYS A 411 -6.44 0.36 -24.73
N CYS A 412 -5.39 1.15 -24.94
CA CYS A 412 -4.02 0.65 -24.84
C CYS A 412 -3.66 0.27 -23.40
N ARG A 413 -4.09 1.06 -22.41
CA ARG A 413 -3.86 0.78 -20.99
C ARG A 413 -4.51 -0.54 -20.57
N THR A 414 -5.77 -0.76 -20.91
CA THR A 414 -6.48 -2.01 -20.57
C THR A 414 -5.83 -3.23 -21.21
N ALA A 415 -5.44 -3.14 -22.50
CA ALA A 415 -4.73 -4.23 -23.17
C ALA A 415 -3.38 -4.58 -22.51
N VAL A 416 -2.64 -3.56 -22.02
CA VAL A 416 -1.39 -3.78 -21.28
C VAL A 416 -1.66 -4.36 -19.90
N GLU A 417 -2.73 -3.96 -19.21
CA GLU A 417 -3.13 -4.51 -17.91
C GLU A 417 -3.52 -6.00 -18.02
N ASP A 418 -4.28 -6.38 -19.05
CA ASP A 418 -4.65 -7.76 -19.32
C ASP A 418 -3.41 -8.64 -19.60
N GLU A 419 -2.48 -8.13 -20.41
CA GLU A 419 -1.23 -8.82 -20.71
C GLU A 419 -0.36 -8.98 -19.46
N ASN A 420 -0.30 -7.95 -18.60
CA ASN A 420 0.44 -7.99 -17.35
C ASN A 420 -0.16 -9.02 -16.38
N GLN A 421 -1.49 -9.08 -16.26
CA GLN A 421 -2.16 -10.11 -15.46
C GLN A 421 -1.84 -11.52 -15.97
N ARG A 422 -1.85 -11.73 -17.29
CA ARG A 422 -1.49 -13.01 -17.91
C ARG A 422 -0.05 -13.41 -17.59
N LEU A 423 0.90 -12.49 -17.78
CA LEU A 423 2.31 -12.73 -17.47
C LEU A 423 2.52 -12.99 -15.97
N HIS A 424 1.79 -12.31 -15.09
CA HIS A 424 1.85 -12.54 -13.65
C HIS A 424 1.38 -13.94 -13.26
N GLN A 425 0.29 -14.43 -13.88
CA GLN A 425 -0.18 -15.80 -13.69
C GLN A 425 0.85 -16.83 -14.19
N GLU A 426 1.42 -16.61 -15.37
CA GLU A 426 2.46 -17.50 -15.91
C GLU A 426 3.70 -17.54 -15.01
N MET A 427 4.17 -16.38 -14.54
CA MET A 427 5.28 -16.29 -13.59
C MET A 427 5.01 -17.04 -12.29
N THR A 428 3.79 -16.94 -11.76
CA THR A 428 3.38 -17.66 -10.54
C THR A 428 3.44 -19.18 -10.75
N VAL A 429 2.96 -19.67 -11.89
CA VAL A 429 3.03 -21.10 -12.24
C VAL A 429 4.49 -21.55 -12.39
N LYS A 430 5.34 -20.77 -13.07
CA LYS A 430 6.76 -21.08 -13.25
C LYS A 430 7.50 -21.09 -11.91
N GLU A 431 7.17 -20.18 -11.00
CA GLU A 431 7.77 -20.10 -9.67
C GLU A 431 7.38 -21.32 -8.80
N GLN A 432 6.12 -21.76 -8.87
CA GLN A 432 5.68 -23.01 -8.23
C GLN A 432 6.41 -24.23 -8.81
N GLN A 433 6.57 -24.29 -10.13
CA GLN A 433 7.34 -25.36 -10.80
C GLN A 433 8.81 -25.36 -10.34
N ARG A 434 9.45 -24.19 -10.29
CA ARG A 434 10.84 -24.03 -9.81
C ARG A 434 10.97 -24.53 -8.38
N SER A 435 10.11 -24.08 -7.47
CA SER A 435 10.08 -24.51 -6.07
C SER A 435 9.88 -26.02 -5.92
N SER A 436 9.02 -26.63 -6.77
CA SER A 436 8.85 -28.08 -6.80
C SER A 436 10.13 -28.80 -7.24
N MET A 437 10.77 -28.36 -8.32
CA MET A 437 12.02 -28.96 -8.79
C MET A 437 13.16 -28.78 -7.78
N GLU A 438 13.24 -27.66 -7.08
CA GLU A 438 14.24 -27.44 -6.02
C GLU A 438 14.06 -28.38 -4.83
N ARG A 439 12.81 -28.72 -4.47
CA ARG A 439 12.53 -29.72 -3.43
C ARG A 439 12.98 -31.11 -3.87
N GLU A 440 12.70 -31.52 -5.10
CA GLU A 440 13.14 -32.82 -5.63
C GLU A 440 14.67 -32.88 -5.73
N LEU A 441 15.32 -31.81 -6.20
CA LEU A 441 16.79 -31.73 -6.24
C LEU A 441 17.41 -31.84 -4.85
N ARG A 442 16.77 -31.28 -3.81
CA ARG A 442 17.23 -31.40 -2.42
C ARG A 442 17.19 -32.84 -1.95
N LYS A 443 16.07 -33.54 -2.18
CA LYS A 443 15.93 -34.97 -1.83
C LYS A 443 17.00 -35.80 -2.53
N GLU A 444 17.23 -35.56 -3.81
CA GLU A 444 18.25 -36.27 -4.59
C GLU A 444 19.66 -36.03 -4.02
N ARG A 445 19.97 -34.81 -3.59
CA ARG A 445 21.26 -34.49 -2.95
C ARG A 445 21.42 -35.20 -1.60
N GLU A 446 20.38 -35.19 -0.76
CA GLU A 446 20.38 -35.91 0.53
C GLU A 446 20.57 -37.41 0.32
N TRP A 447 19.87 -37.99 -0.66
CA TRP A 447 20.00 -39.39 -1.01
C TRP A 447 21.41 -39.74 -1.51
N ARG A 448 21.99 -38.91 -2.38
CA ARG A 448 23.37 -39.07 -2.84
C ARG A 448 24.38 -39.04 -1.68
N ILE A 449 24.23 -38.13 -0.73
CA ILE A 449 25.11 -38.06 0.46
C ILE A 449 24.97 -39.33 1.31
N SER A 450 23.73 -39.79 1.54
CA SER A 450 23.47 -41.01 2.31
C SER A 450 24.07 -42.24 1.63
N LEU A 451 23.88 -42.40 0.31
CA LEU A 451 24.49 -43.47 -0.46
C LEU A 451 26.02 -43.43 -0.42
N GLN A 452 26.62 -42.24 -0.52
CA GLN A 452 28.07 -42.09 -0.43
C GLN A 452 28.59 -42.55 0.93
N SER A 453 27.91 -42.19 2.03
CA SER A 453 28.28 -42.65 3.38
C SER A 453 28.23 -44.17 3.51
N ILE A 454 27.25 -44.84 2.89
CA ILE A 454 27.16 -46.31 2.89
C ILE A 454 28.31 -46.92 2.09
N VAL A 455 28.64 -46.33 0.94
CA VAL A 455 29.78 -46.79 0.12
C VAL A 455 31.09 -46.65 0.88
N ASP A 456 31.30 -45.53 1.58
CA ASP A 456 32.49 -45.29 2.38
C ASP A 456 32.60 -46.30 3.53
N GLU A 457 31.50 -46.56 4.25
CA GLU A 457 31.46 -47.56 5.33
C GLU A 457 31.75 -48.98 4.81
N GLN A 458 31.17 -49.36 3.67
CA GLN A 458 31.44 -50.64 3.04
C GLN A 458 32.91 -50.76 2.59
N GLN A 459 33.49 -49.67 2.07
CA GLN A 459 34.88 -49.65 1.64
C GLN A 459 35.84 -49.80 2.83
N GLU A 460 35.54 -49.20 3.97
CA GLU A 460 36.29 -49.39 5.22
C GLU A 460 36.21 -50.85 5.68
N GLN A 461 35.02 -51.47 5.66
CA GLN A 461 34.85 -52.88 6.03
C GLN A 461 35.63 -53.83 5.10
N ILE A 462 35.60 -53.58 3.78
CA ILE A 462 36.38 -54.36 2.81
C ILE A 462 37.86 -54.24 3.13
N THR A 463 38.36 -53.03 3.36
CA THR A 463 39.78 -52.78 3.68
C THR A 463 40.21 -53.47 4.98
N ALA A 464 39.33 -53.48 5.99
CA ALA A 464 39.58 -54.19 7.25
C ALA A 464 39.66 -55.71 7.06
N LEU A 465 38.71 -56.29 6.29
CA LEU A 465 38.71 -57.72 5.98
C LEU A 465 39.90 -58.13 5.12
N GLU A 466 40.33 -57.30 4.17
CA GLU A 466 41.54 -57.53 3.38
C GLU A 466 42.80 -57.56 4.27
N THR A 467 42.87 -56.67 5.26
CA THR A 467 43.97 -56.64 6.24
C THR A 467 43.98 -57.91 7.10
N GLU A 468 42.82 -58.32 7.63
CA GLU A 468 42.69 -59.56 8.41
C GLU A 468 43.03 -60.80 7.58
N LEU A 469 42.64 -60.82 6.30
CA LEU A 469 43.00 -61.89 5.37
C LEU A 469 44.53 -62.00 5.21
N GLU A 470 45.23 -60.86 5.06
CA GLU A 470 46.70 -60.85 4.97
C GLU A 470 47.36 -61.30 6.28
N GLU A 471 46.84 -60.88 7.44
CA GLU A 471 47.32 -61.40 8.73
C GLU A 471 47.12 -62.91 8.87
N LEU A 472 45.98 -63.44 8.44
CA LEU A 472 45.71 -64.88 8.46
C LEU A 472 46.61 -65.64 7.48
N LYS A 473 46.90 -65.08 6.30
CA LYS A 473 47.88 -65.65 5.37
C LYS A 473 49.27 -65.69 5.99
N PHE A 474 49.69 -64.64 6.69
CA PHE A 474 50.97 -64.59 7.39
C PHE A 474 51.03 -65.66 8.50
N LYS A 475 50.02 -65.70 9.38
CA LYS A 475 49.91 -66.72 10.45
C LYS A 475 49.90 -68.14 9.89
N ARG A 476 49.23 -68.37 8.75
CA ARG A 476 49.24 -69.67 8.07
C ARG A 476 50.65 -70.05 7.60
N SER A 477 51.39 -69.12 7.01
CA SER A 477 52.78 -69.34 6.60
C SER A 477 53.68 -69.67 7.80
N ASP A 478 53.53 -68.94 8.90
CA ASP A 478 54.27 -69.21 10.14
C ASP A 478 53.93 -70.58 10.73
N PHE A 479 52.64 -70.95 10.75
CA PHE A 479 52.21 -72.27 11.18
C PHE A 479 52.79 -73.38 10.30
N ASP A 480 52.81 -73.19 8.98
CA ASP A 480 53.41 -74.15 8.05
C ASP A 480 54.93 -74.28 8.27
N ASN A 481 55.63 -73.20 8.60
CA ASN A 481 57.04 -73.23 8.98
C ASN A 481 57.27 -73.96 10.31
N LEU A 482 56.52 -73.61 11.34
CA LEU A 482 56.63 -74.24 12.66
C LEU A 482 56.30 -75.74 12.60
N ARG A 483 55.34 -76.12 11.75
CA ARG A 483 55.00 -77.52 11.49
C ARG A 483 56.17 -78.28 10.85
N LYS A 484 56.91 -77.67 9.93
CA LYS A 484 58.13 -78.26 9.35
C LYS A 484 59.20 -78.43 10.42
N GLU A 485 59.47 -77.39 11.20
CA GLU A 485 60.45 -77.45 12.30
C GLU A 485 60.10 -78.53 13.32
N PHE A 486 58.83 -78.63 13.72
CA PHE A 486 58.35 -79.68 14.61
C PHE A 486 58.60 -81.07 14.03
N SER A 487 58.30 -81.27 12.74
CA SER A 487 58.56 -82.55 12.06
C SER A 487 60.05 -82.90 12.02
N GLU A 488 60.93 -81.91 11.81
CA GLU A 488 62.38 -82.11 11.85
C GLU A 488 62.87 -82.45 13.25
N LEU A 489 62.36 -81.75 14.28
CA LEU A 489 62.70 -82.01 15.66
C LEU A 489 62.23 -83.39 16.11
N GLN A 490 61.02 -83.78 15.72
CA GLN A 490 60.46 -85.11 15.98
C GLN A 490 61.33 -86.20 15.36
N LYS A 491 61.81 -86.00 14.12
CA LYS A 491 62.74 -86.92 13.48
C LYS A 491 64.06 -87.03 14.26
N LYS A 492 64.65 -85.90 14.67
CA LYS A 492 65.87 -85.89 15.49
C LYS A 492 65.67 -86.62 16.82
N CYS A 493 64.54 -86.42 17.50
CA CYS A 493 64.23 -87.14 18.73
C CYS A 493 64.16 -88.66 18.49
N SER A 494 63.49 -89.09 17.42
CA SER A 494 63.44 -90.51 17.06
C SER A 494 64.83 -91.08 16.75
N ASP A 495 65.68 -90.33 16.03
CA ASP A 495 67.07 -90.72 15.75
C ASP A 495 67.90 -90.83 17.05
N TYR A 496 67.70 -89.92 18.01
CA TYR A 496 68.34 -89.98 19.32
C TYR A 496 67.85 -91.15 20.18
N GLU A 497 66.55 -91.46 20.15
CA GLU A 497 65.98 -92.62 20.85
C GLU A 497 66.58 -93.93 20.31
N LEU A 498 66.68 -94.08 18.98
CA LEU A 498 67.34 -95.22 18.35
C LEU A 498 68.82 -95.31 18.74
N SER A 499 69.53 -94.18 18.72
CA SER A 499 70.94 -94.14 19.11
C SER A 499 71.15 -94.52 20.59
N LEU A 500 70.26 -94.07 21.48
CA LEU A 500 70.30 -94.42 22.91
C LEU A 500 69.99 -95.90 23.14
N GLU A 501 69.04 -96.47 22.38
CA GLU A 501 68.73 -97.90 22.42
C GLU A 501 69.93 -98.74 21.99
N GLU A 502 70.62 -98.34 20.91
CA GLU A 502 71.83 -99.01 20.42
C GLU A 502 72.97 -98.97 21.45
N ILE A 503 73.26 -97.79 22.01
CA ILE A 503 74.27 -97.64 23.08
C ILE A 503 73.85 -98.46 24.31
N GLY A 504 72.57 -98.46 24.69
CA GLY A 504 72.05 -99.27 25.78
C GLY A 504 72.26 -100.77 25.55
N GLY A 505 72.09 -101.23 24.32
CA GLY A 505 72.40 -102.60 23.88
C GLY A 505 73.89 -102.94 24.03
N GLN A 506 74.77 -102.07 23.52
CA GLN A 506 76.23 -102.23 23.63
C GLN A 506 76.70 -102.24 25.10
N LEU A 507 76.12 -101.38 25.94
CA LEU A 507 76.45 -101.33 27.37
C LEU A 507 76.04 -102.62 28.10
N LYS A 508 74.92 -103.20 27.70
CA LYS A 508 74.43 -104.48 28.23
C LYS A 508 75.37 -105.63 27.82
N GLU A 509 75.82 -105.66 26.58
CA GLU A 509 76.74 -106.68 26.05
C GLU A 509 78.10 -106.62 26.74
N THR A 510 78.72 -105.43 26.80
CA THR A 510 80.00 -105.23 27.49
C THR A 510 79.92 -105.51 28.99
N LYS A 511 78.80 -105.21 29.65
CA LYS A 511 78.56 -105.59 31.05
C LYS A 511 78.51 -107.10 31.24
N LEU A 512 77.85 -107.83 30.33
CA LEU A 512 77.78 -109.29 30.38
C LEU A 512 79.17 -109.92 30.18
N GLU A 513 79.98 -109.39 29.27
CA GLU A 513 81.37 -109.81 29.09
C GLU A 513 82.21 -109.57 30.36
N ALA A 514 82.05 -108.42 31.01
CA ALA A 514 82.74 -108.11 32.26
C ALA A 514 82.33 -109.03 33.43
N GLU A 515 81.04 -109.41 33.51
CA GLU A 515 80.54 -110.37 34.50
C GLU A 515 81.08 -111.79 34.24
N ASN A 516 81.09 -112.24 32.97
CA ASN A 516 81.66 -113.54 32.58
C ASN A 516 83.16 -113.65 32.92
N LEU A 517 83.92 -112.56 32.73
CA LEU A 517 85.34 -112.51 33.11
C LEU A 517 85.54 -112.61 34.64
N LYS A 518 84.65 -112.00 35.43
CA LYS A 518 84.65 -112.11 36.89
C LYS A 518 84.36 -113.53 37.37
N GLU A 519 83.38 -114.22 36.76
CA GLU A 519 83.00 -115.58 37.12
C GLU A 519 84.14 -116.58 36.85
N ARG A 520 84.83 -116.42 35.71
CA ARG A 520 85.95 -117.30 35.33
C ARG A 520 87.16 -117.21 36.28
N SER A 521 87.35 -116.08 36.95
CA SER A 521 88.45 -115.87 37.90
C SER A 521 88.19 -116.49 39.29
N GLY A 522 86.96 -116.89 39.63
CA GLY A 522 86.59 -117.37 40.97
C GLY A 522 86.89 -118.85 41.26
N MET A 523 87.20 -119.68 40.25
CA MET A 523 87.23 -121.15 40.36
C MET A 523 88.61 -121.78 40.66
N LEU A 524 89.65 -120.99 40.97
CA LEU A 524 91.00 -121.49 41.30
C LEU A 524 91.33 -121.23 42.79
N LYS A 525 91.17 -122.23 43.67
CA LYS A 525 91.67 -122.21 45.06
C LYS A 525 92.66 -123.36 45.30
N GLU A 526 93.85 -123.06 45.84
CA GLU A 526 94.90 -124.03 46.21
C GLU A 526 94.51 -124.94 47.39
N ALA A 527 95.00 -126.19 47.39
CA ALA A 527 94.64 -127.23 48.36
C ALA A 527 95.51 -127.22 49.63
N VAL A 528 94.89 -127.40 50.81
CA VAL A 528 95.56 -127.44 52.12
C VAL A 528 95.94 -128.88 52.53
N TRP A 529 97.22 -129.12 52.86
CA TRP A 529 97.76 -130.45 53.18
C TRP A 529 97.45 -130.90 54.62
N LYS A 530 96.75 -132.04 54.79
CA LYS A 530 96.33 -132.55 56.11
C LYS A 530 97.45 -133.35 56.78
N LYS A 531 97.73 -133.09 58.07
CA LYS A 531 98.80 -133.76 58.83
C LYS A 531 98.39 -135.19 59.24
N ASP A 532 99.37 -136.11 59.26
CA ASP A 532 99.15 -137.55 59.48
C ASP A 532 98.56 -137.91 60.83
N LYS A 533 98.87 -137.13 61.89
CA LYS A 533 98.34 -137.36 63.23
C LYS A 533 96.83 -137.16 63.30
N ASP A 534 96.28 -136.33 62.42
CA ASP A 534 94.87 -135.91 62.43
C ASP A 534 93.96 -136.82 61.59
N ALA A 535 94.54 -137.84 60.94
CA ALA A 535 93.79 -138.81 60.14
C ALA A 535 93.76 -140.17 60.85
N THR A 536 92.75 -140.41 61.67
CA THR A 536 92.53 -141.72 62.33
C THR A 536 91.89 -142.74 61.38
N HIS A 537 91.19 -142.26 60.35
CA HIS A 537 90.47 -143.08 59.36
C HIS A 537 90.77 -142.59 57.94
N CYS A 538 90.66 -143.49 56.95
CA CYS A 538 90.78 -143.12 55.54
C CYS A 538 89.69 -142.11 55.14
N ALA A 539 90.06 -141.00 54.51
CA ALA A 539 89.10 -139.93 54.16
C ALA A 539 88.05 -140.33 53.10
N GLN A 540 88.16 -141.51 52.50
CA GLN A 540 87.16 -142.02 51.54
C GLN A 540 86.36 -143.20 52.08
N CYS A 541 87.02 -144.27 52.54
CA CYS A 541 86.31 -145.45 53.04
C CYS A 541 86.06 -145.44 54.55
N SER A 542 86.53 -144.43 55.28
CA SER A 542 86.34 -144.24 56.72
C SER A 542 86.76 -145.41 57.60
N LYS A 543 87.52 -146.38 57.08
CA LYS A 543 88.09 -147.48 57.86
C LYS A 543 89.31 -146.98 58.66
N PRO A 544 89.48 -147.38 59.93
CA PRO A 544 90.58 -146.92 60.78
C PRO A 544 91.93 -147.35 60.23
N PHE A 545 92.94 -146.51 60.41
CA PHE A 545 94.32 -146.87 60.11
C PHE A 545 94.89 -147.73 61.24
N SER A 546 95.68 -148.74 60.87
CA SER A 546 96.33 -149.67 61.79
C SER A 546 97.76 -149.95 61.30
N VAL A 547 98.55 -150.69 62.07
CA VAL A 547 99.94 -151.01 61.67
C VAL A 547 100.01 -151.70 60.31
N SER A 548 99.01 -152.52 59.95
CA SER A 548 98.90 -153.17 58.63
C SER A 548 98.24 -152.30 57.56
N ARG A 549 97.59 -151.18 57.91
CA ARG A 549 96.93 -150.25 56.98
C ARG A 549 97.53 -148.85 57.10
N ARG A 550 98.52 -148.55 56.23
CA ARG A 550 99.27 -147.28 56.23
C ARG A 550 98.51 -146.11 55.58
N LYS A 551 98.92 -144.90 55.95
CA LYS A 551 98.35 -143.60 55.51
C LYS A 551 99.03 -143.10 54.24
N HIS A 552 98.27 -142.52 53.31
CA HIS A 552 98.77 -141.94 52.06
C HIS A 552 98.03 -140.67 51.65
N HIS A 553 98.73 -139.57 51.35
CA HIS A 553 98.07 -138.35 50.87
C HIS A 553 97.73 -138.39 49.39
N CYS A 554 96.58 -137.82 49.07
CA CYS A 554 96.29 -137.35 47.72
C CYS A 554 97.05 -136.05 47.46
N ARG A 555 97.85 -136.01 46.39
CA ARG A 555 98.64 -134.83 46.03
C ARG A 555 97.81 -133.68 45.45
N ASN A 556 96.57 -133.93 45.06
CA ASN A 556 95.66 -132.91 44.53
C ASN A 556 94.87 -132.20 45.64
N CYS A 557 94.22 -132.94 46.55
CA CYS A 557 93.39 -132.36 47.60
C CYS A 557 94.03 -132.31 49.00
N GLY A 558 95.24 -132.89 49.16
CA GLY A 558 95.98 -132.87 50.42
C GLY A 558 95.45 -133.77 51.54
N SER A 559 94.34 -134.50 51.34
CA SER A 559 93.75 -135.39 52.35
C SER A 559 94.40 -136.78 52.39
N ILE A 560 94.17 -137.55 53.47
CA ILE A 560 94.83 -138.84 53.75
C ILE A 560 93.89 -140.03 53.52
N PHE A 561 94.36 -141.00 52.77
CA PHE A 561 93.63 -142.18 52.29
C PHE A 561 94.44 -143.46 52.55
N CYS A 562 93.79 -144.62 52.46
CA CYS A 562 94.49 -145.92 52.42
C CYS A 562 94.92 -146.23 50.97
N ALA A 563 95.80 -147.22 50.81
CA ALA A 563 96.35 -147.58 49.50
C ALA A 563 95.25 -147.85 48.46
N LEU A 564 94.22 -148.63 48.84
CA LEU A 564 93.10 -148.99 47.96
C LEU A 564 92.23 -147.79 47.52
N CYS A 565 92.16 -146.71 48.30
CA CYS A 565 91.34 -145.52 47.96
C CYS A 565 92.17 -144.40 47.31
N SER A 566 93.42 -144.69 47.02
CA SER A 566 94.33 -143.73 46.40
C SER A 566 95.33 -144.43 45.50
N ASP A 567 94.94 -145.53 44.87
CA ASP A 567 95.90 -146.38 44.16
C ASP A 567 96.34 -145.76 42.83
N SER A 568 95.51 -144.88 42.29
CA SER A 568 95.80 -144.16 41.05
C SER A 568 96.86 -143.07 41.24
N LYS A 569 97.72 -142.92 40.23
CA LYS A 569 98.67 -141.81 40.11
C LYS A 569 98.30 -140.98 38.88
N MET A 570 98.27 -139.67 39.04
CA MET A 570 97.97 -138.72 37.98
C MET A 570 99.06 -137.66 37.88
N PRO A 571 99.40 -137.17 36.67
CA PRO A 571 100.21 -135.96 36.53
C PRO A 571 99.43 -134.78 37.12
N LEU A 572 100.08 -133.98 37.97
CA LEU A 572 99.50 -132.75 38.51
C LEU A 572 100.39 -131.57 38.10
N PRO A 573 99.86 -130.35 37.89
CA PRO A 573 100.69 -129.18 37.60
C PRO A 573 101.78 -128.92 38.65
N SER A 574 101.55 -129.37 39.89
CA SER A 574 102.49 -129.25 41.02
C SER A 574 103.62 -130.30 41.02
N SER A 575 103.62 -131.29 40.12
CA SER A 575 104.67 -132.32 40.04
C SER A 575 104.80 -132.89 38.63
N SER A 576 106.02 -132.86 38.08
CA SER A 576 106.35 -133.37 36.75
C SER A 576 106.26 -134.91 36.60
N GLN A 577 106.10 -135.64 37.70
CA GLN A 577 105.91 -137.09 37.72
C GLN A 577 104.51 -137.47 38.21
N PRO A 578 103.87 -138.56 37.71
CA PRO A 578 102.56 -138.99 38.19
C PRO A 578 102.56 -139.25 39.70
N VAL A 579 101.75 -138.49 40.42
CA VAL A 579 101.67 -138.52 41.88
C VAL A 579 100.36 -139.12 42.34
N ARG A 580 100.40 -139.74 43.53
CA ARG A 580 99.24 -140.42 44.12
C ARG A 580 98.09 -139.45 44.32
N VAL A 581 96.92 -139.78 43.80
CA VAL A 581 95.67 -139.06 44.03
C VAL A 581 94.60 -140.01 44.56
N CYS A 582 93.64 -139.50 45.35
CA CYS A 582 92.48 -140.31 45.72
C CYS A 582 91.57 -140.54 44.52
N ASP A 583 90.75 -141.58 44.56
CA ASP A 583 89.92 -141.97 43.42
C ASP A 583 88.99 -140.83 42.96
N ARG A 584 88.46 -140.04 43.90
CA ARG A 584 87.62 -138.88 43.57
C ARG A 584 88.41 -137.80 42.81
N CYS A 585 89.65 -137.53 43.22
CA CYS A 585 90.52 -136.61 42.49
C CYS A 585 90.96 -137.20 41.15
N ASN A 586 91.16 -138.51 41.07
CA ASN A 586 91.49 -139.18 39.82
C ASN A 586 90.38 -138.97 38.77
N VAL A 587 89.12 -139.25 39.14
CA VAL A 587 87.97 -139.05 38.23
C VAL A 587 87.83 -137.58 37.83
N PHE A 588 87.89 -136.65 38.79
CA PHE A 588 87.74 -135.22 38.49
C PHE A 588 88.86 -134.69 37.57
N LEU A 589 90.10 -135.16 37.76
CA LEU A 589 91.21 -134.74 36.92
C LEU A 589 91.14 -135.39 35.54
N LEU A 590 90.73 -136.66 35.44
CA LEU A 590 90.49 -137.31 34.15
C LEU A 590 89.43 -136.56 33.34
N ASP A 591 88.33 -136.13 33.97
CA ASP A 591 87.28 -135.35 33.30
C ASP A 591 87.81 -134.02 32.75
N ARG A 592 88.66 -133.30 33.50
CA ARG A 592 89.32 -132.08 33.01
C ARG A 592 90.32 -132.33 31.87
N TYR A 593 91.03 -133.46 31.87
CA TYR A 593 91.95 -133.81 30.79
C TYR A 593 91.23 -134.38 29.56
N SER A 594 89.98 -134.85 29.68
CA SER A 594 89.15 -135.27 28.53
C SER A 594 88.36 -134.14 27.86
N VAL A 595 88.41 -132.90 28.39
CA VAL A 595 87.72 -131.71 27.85
C VAL A 595 88.71 -130.66 27.32
N THR A 596 89.90 -131.11 26.90
CA THR A 596 90.75 -130.40 25.92
C THR A 596 90.80 -131.22 24.66
#